data_AF-F0H9Y4-F1
#
_entry.id   AF-F0H9Y4-F1
#
_cell.length_a   1.000
_cell.length_b   1.000
_cell.length_c   1.000
_cell.angle_alpha   90.00
_cell.angle_beta   90.00
_cell.angle_gamma   90.00
#
_symmetry.space_group_name_H-M   'P 1'
#
loop_
_entity.id
_entity.type
_entity.pdbx_description
1 polymer ?
#
loop_
_entity_poly.entity_id
_entity_poly.type
_entity_poly.pdbx_seq_one_letter_code
_entity_poly.pdbx_strand_id
1 'polypeptide(L)' 'MTGKRKITLRRIGAHIIELPEGLIEQGIVVIESGIVKMTFPFTEEQPMTEWVSGTITIRIDDNGKARAYKGNTLLE' A
#
# COMPACT_ATOMS: atom_id res chain seq x y z
N MET A 1 -28.83 -8.83 -11.21
CA MET A 1 -28.50 -7.83 -10.17
C MET A 1 -26.98 -7.73 -10.09
N THR A 2 -26.36 -6.87 -10.89
CA THR A 2 -24.90 -6.72 -10.88
C THR A 2 -24.55 -5.70 -9.80
N GLY A 3 -24.31 -6.18 -8.57
CA GLY A 3 -23.78 -5.34 -7.51
C GLY A 3 -22.44 -4.78 -7.97
N LYS A 4 -22.36 -3.48 -8.27
CA LYS A 4 -21.08 -2.81 -8.52
C LYS A 4 -20.24 -3.00 -7.26
N ARG A 5 -19.18 -3.83 -7.32
CA ARG A 5 -18.17 -3.89 -6.25
C ARG A 5 -17.68 -2.46 -6.03
N LYS A 6 -17.82 -1.94 -4.81
CA LYS A 6 -17.29 -0.63 -4.45
C LYS A 6 -15.76 -0.72 -4.56
N ILE A 7 -15.19 -0.02 -5.52
CA ILE A 7 -13.74 0.11 -5.65
C ILE A 7 -13.28 1.00 -4.50
N THR A 8 -12.54 0.43 -3.56
CA THR A 8 -11.88 1.17 -2.48
C THR A 8 -10.46 1.49 -2.91
N LEU A 9 -10.16 2.79 -2.98
CA LEU A 9 -8.82 3.32 -3.19
C LEU A 9 -8.33 3.93 -1.88
N ARG A 10 -7.17 3.49 -1.41
CA ARG A 10 -6.51 4.04 -0.22
C ARG A 10 -5.09 4.44 -0.55
N ARG A 11 -4.64 5.54 0.06
CA ARG A 11 -3.23 5.96 0.08
C ARG A 11 -2.75 5.90 1.51
N ILE A 12 -1.66 5.19 1.75
CA ILE A 12 -1.09 5.00 3.08
C ILE A 12 0.39 5.35 3.03
N GLY A 13 0.77 6.39 3.77
CA GLY A 13 2.15 6.78 4.03
C GLY A 13 2.75 6.00 5.20
N ALA A 14 4.03 5.67 5.09
CA ALA A 14 4.80 4.98 6.13
C ALA A 14 6.24 5.50 6.19
N HIS A 15 6.92 5.27 7.31
CA HIS A 15 8.31 5.68 7.47
C HIS A 15 9.25 4.90 6.54
N ILE A 16 8.96 3.62 6.36
CA ILE A 16 9.66 2.74 5.44
C ILE A 16 8.61 1.91 4.69
N ILE A 17 8.78 1.79 3.38
CA ILE A 17 8.10 0.77 2.58
C ILE A 17 9.15 -0.22 2.13
N GLU A 18 9.11 -1.42 2.67
CA GLU A 18 9.95 -2.54 2.23
C GLU A 18 9.32 -3.19 1.00
N LEU A 19 10.11 -3.27 -0.07
CA LEU A 19 9.77 -3.91 -1.33
C LEU A 19 10.59 -5.21 -1.46
N PRO A 20 10.17 -6.17 -2.30
CA PRO A 20 10.99 -7.35 -2.61
C PRO A 20 12.42 -7.01 -3.06
N GLU A 21 12.58 -5.91 -3.79
CA GLU A 21 13.83 -5.46 -4.40
C GLU A 21 14.57 -4.34 -3.65
N GLY A 22 14.04 -3.85 -2.53
CA GLY A 22 14.65 -2.73 -1.81
C GLY A 22 13.73 -2.07 -0.81
N LEU A 23 13.94 -0.78 -0.55
CA LEU A 23 13.09 0.01 0.34
C LEU A 23 12.92 1.44 -0.16
N ILE A 24 11.81 2.06 0.26
CA ILE A 24 11.55 3.48 0.09
C ILE A 24 11.44 4.08 1.49
N GLU A 25 12.32 5.03 1.80
CA GLU A 25 12.18 5.86 3.01
C GLU A 25 11.10 6.92 2.79
N GLN A 26 10.27 7.13 3.81
CA GLN A 26 9.11 8.03 3.79
C GLN A 26 8.29 7.81 2.51
N GLY A 27 7.68 6.63 2.39
CA GLY A 27 7.00 6.22 1.16
C GLY A 27 5.48 6.25 1.28
N ILE A 28 4.81 6.28 0.13
CA ILE A 28 3.37 6.07 0.00
C ILE A 28 3.10 4.79 -0.77
N VAL A 29 2.13 4.02 -0.27
CA VAL A 29 1.52 2.88 -0.96
C VAL A 29 0.10 3.24 -1.35
N VAL A 30 -0.25 2.95 -2.61
CA VAL A 30 -1.62 3.07 -3.11
C VAL A 30 -2.20 1.68 -3.29
N ILE A 31 -3.33 1.44 -2.63
CA ILE A 31 -4.02 0.16 -2.59
C ILE A 31 -5.38 0.34 -3.24
N GLU A 32 -5.69 -0.52 -4.21
CA GLU A 32 -7.01 -0.60 -4.83
C GLU A 32 -7.57 -2.01 -4.62
N SER A 33 -8.68 -2.12 -3.89
CA SER A 33 -9.31 -3.41 -3.58
C SER A 33 -8.32 -4.44 -3.02
N GLY A 34 -7.50 -4.03 -2.05
CA GLY A 34 -6.44 -4.82 -1.43
C GLY A 34 -5.21 -5.11 -2.30
N ILE A 35 -5.13 -4.62 -3.54
CA ILE A 35 -3.98 -4.83 -4.43
C ILE A 35 -3.15 -3.56 -4.45
N VAL A 36 -1.84 -3.69 -4.21
CA VAL A 36 -0.90 -2.57 -4.33
C VAL A 36 -0.76 -2.21 -5.81
N LYS A 37 -1.05 -0.96 -6.14
CA LYS A 37 -0.97 -0.44 -7.51
C LYS A 37 0.30 0.35 -7.77
N MET A 38 0.79 1.03 -6.75
CA MET A 38 2.01 1.82 -6.84
C MET A 38 2.61 2.04 -5.45
N THR A 39 3.92 2.19 -5.45
CA THR A 39 4.69 2.67 -4.31
C THR A 39 5.61 3.79 -4.81
N PHE A 40 5.76 4.86 -4.04
CA PHE A 40 6.61 5.98 -4.40
C PHE A 40 7.08 6.76 -3.16
N PRO A 41 8.23 7.46 -3.22
CA PRO A 41 8.66 8.35 -2.14
C PRO A 41 7.69 9.51 -1.94
N PHE A 42 7.46 9.90 -0.69
CA PHE A 42 6.69 11.09 -0.34
C PHE A 42 7.54 12.34 -0.57
N THR A 43 7.35 13.00 -1.70
CA THR A 43 8.10 14.20 -2.08
C THR A 43 7.29 15.50 -1.92
N GLU A 44 5.97 15.40 -1.87
CA GLU A 44 5.04 16.52 -1.77
C GLU A 44 3.75 16.08 -1.07
N GLU A 45 2.99 17.04 -0.53
CA GLU A 45 1.75 16.76 0.18
C GLU A 45 0.75 15.97 -0.69
N GLN A 46 0.23 14.87 -0.16
CA GLN A 46 -0.72 14.01 -0.86
C GLN A 46 -2.06 14.02 -0.13
N PRO A 47 -3.13 14.58 -0.71
CA PRO A 47 -4.43 14.65 -0.06
C PRO A 47 -5.03 13.26 0.13
N MET A 48 -5.81 13.11 1.21
CA MET A 48 -6.50 11.85 1.56
C MET A 48 -5.53 10.67 1.72
N THR A 49 -4.36 10.93 2.32
CA THR A 49 -3.36 9.92 2.66
C THR A 49 -3.39 9.63 4.15
N GLU A 50 -3.66 8.39 4.52
CA GLU A 50 -3.52 7.89 5.88
C GLU A 50 -2.04 7.74 6.22
N TRP A 51 -1.64 7.95 7.47
CA TRP A 51 -0.26 7.72 7.90
C TRP A 51 -0.20 6.64 8.97
N VAL A 52 0.69 5.67 8.76
CA VAL A 52 1.02 4.64 9.75
C VAL A 52 2.47 4.80 10.20
N SER A 53 2.72 4.58 11.49
CA SER A 53 4.08 4.60 12.02
C SER A 53 4.88 3.37 11.55
N GLY A 54 6.21 3.48 11.49
CA GLY A 54 7.11 2.37 11.15
C GLY A 54 6.98 1.88 9.70
N THR A 55 7.14 0.56 9.52
CA THR A 55 7.29 -0.08 8.20
C THR A 55 5.99 -0.67 7.65
N ILE A 56 5.75 -0.51 6.35
CA ILE A 56 4.85 -1.35 5.54
C ILE A 56 5.71 -2.30 4.71
N THR A 57 5.39 -3.59 4.69
CA THR A 57 6.08 -4.58 3.86
C THR A 57 5.21 -5.00 2.69
N ILE A 58 5.75 -4.95 1.48
CA ILE A 58 5.08 -5.41 0.26
C ILE A 58 5.52 -6.84 -0.02
N ARG A 59 4.54 -7.73 -0.21
CA ARG A 59 4.76 -9.14 -0.54
C ARG A 59 3.93 -9.53 -1.75
N ILE A 60 4.46 -10.41 -2.58
CA ILE A 60 3.72 -11.00 -3.70
C ILE A 60 2.92 -12.19 -3.17
N ASP A 61 1.61 -12.19 -3.42
CA ASP A 61 0.73 -13.32 -3.08
C ASP A 61 0.88 -14.48 -4.07
N ASP A 62 0.25 -15.62 -3.76
CA ASP A 62 0.30 -16.84 -4.60
C ASP A 62 -0.25 -16.64 -6.02
N ASN A 63 -0.99 -15.54 -6.28
CA ASN A 63 -1.50 -15.18 -7.60
C ASN A 63 -0.62 -14.15 -8.32
N GLY A 64 0.57 -13.86 -7.80
CA GLY A 64 1.49 -12.87 -8.37
C GLY A 64 1.09 -11.42 -8.09
N LYS A 65 0.15 -11.15 -7.17
CA LYS A 65 -0.31 -9.78 -6.88
C LYS A 65 0.40 -9.21 -5.66
N ALA A 66 0.83 -7.96 -5.77
CA ALA A 66 1.43 -7.24 -4.65
C ALA A 66 0.39 -6.88 -3.58
N ARG A 67 0.73 -7.17 -2.31
CA ARG A 67 -0.08 -6.94 -1.11
C ARG A 67 0.74 -6.18 -0.07
N ALA A 68 0.11 -5.23 0.62
CA ALA A 68 0.74 -4.44 1.66
C ALA A 68 0.39 -4.98 3.05
N TYR A 69 1.39 -5.10 3.91
CA TYR A 69 1.24 -5.59 5.27
C TYR A 69 1.80 -4.60 6.29
N LYS A 70 1.09 -4.46 7.42
CA LYS A 70 1.62 -3.86 8.64
C LYS A 70 1.91 -4.99 9.63
N GLY A 71 3.18 -5.39 9.73
CA GLY A 71 3.56 -6.63 10.44
C GLY A 71 2.95 -7.85 9.75
N ASN A 72 1.94 -8.45 10.37
CA ASN A 72 1.19 -9.59 9.84
C ASN A 72 -0.22 -9.22 9.35
N THR A 73 -0.64 -7.97 9.55
CA THR A 73 -1.98 -7.50 9.17
C THR A 73 -1.99 -7.02 7.73
N LEU A 74 -2.88 -7.56 6.90
CA LEU A 74 -3.10 -7.10 5.53
C LEU A 74 -3.77 -5.72 5.54
N LEU A 75 -3.28 -4.81 4.69
CA LEU A 75 -3.88 -3.50 4.43
C LEU A 75 -4.72 -3.60 3.15
N GLU A 76 -6.05 -3.45 3.27
CA GLU A 76 -7.02 -3.57 2.15
C GLU A 76 -7.44 -2.23 1.52
#